data_AF-A0A4P7RA28-F1
#
_entry.id   AF-A0A4P7RA28-F1
#
_cell.length_a   1.000
_cell.length_b   1.000
_cell.length_c   1.000
_cell.angle_alpha   90.00
_cell.angle_beta   90.00
_cell.angle_gamma   90.00
#
_symmetry.space_group_name_H-M   'P 1'
#
loop_
_entity.id
_entity.type
_entity.pdbx_description
1 polymer ?
#
loop_
_entity_poly.entity_id
_entity_poly.type
_entity_poly.pdbx_seq_one_letter_code
_entity_poly.pdbx_strand_id
1 'polypeptide(L)' 'MTQGLKTQRLVALFFAGLVAFNFPLLALWDHEVEVLGLPLFPTALFVLWAIMIAALAWVMERDGGAPSSHGP' A
#
# COMPACT_ATOMS: atom_id res chain seq x y z
N MET A 1 -7.17 -23.59 4.65
CA MET A 1 -8.04 -22.62 3.94
C MET A 1 -7.58 -21.16 4.11
N THR A 2 -6.27 -20.88 4.28
CA THR A 2 -5.76 -19.51 4.51
C THR A 2 -5.32 -18.80 3.21
N GLN A 3 -5.13 -19.55 2.11
CA GLN A 3 -4.69 -19.00 0.83
C GLN A 3 -5.69 -18.00 0.23
N GLY A 4 -7.00 -18.21 0.42
CA GLY A 4 -8.03 -17.28 -0.03
C GLY A 4 -7.96 -15.91 0.65
N LEU A 5 -7.58 -15.87 1.94
CA LEU A 5 -7.49 -14.62 2.71
C LEU A 5 -6.30 -13.76 2.27
N LYS A 6 -5.18 -14.40 1.87
CA LYS A 6 -4.01 -13.72 1.31
C LYS A 6 -4.34 -13.08 -0.04
N THR A 7 -4.92 -13.87 -0.95
CA THR A 7 -5.36 -13.38 -2.25
C THR A 7 -6.36 -12.24 -2.09
N GLN A 8 -7.32 -12.35 -1.17
CA GLN A 8 -8.28 -11.28 -0.88
C GLN A 8 -7.60 -10.00 -0.38
N ARG A 9 -6.59 -10.10 0.50
CA ARG A 9 -5.83 -8.93 0.98
C ARG A 9 -5.03 -8.27 -0.15
N LEU A 10 -4.40 -9.05 -1.01
CA LEU A 10 -3.67 -8.54 -2.17
C LEU A 10 -4.61 -7.85 -3.17
N VAL A 11 -5.79 -8.44 -3.43
CA VAL A 11 -6.81 -7.85 -4.28
C VAL A 11 -7.34 -6.55 -3.66
N ALA A 12 -7.60 -6.52 -2.35
CA ALA A 12 -8.01 -5.31 -1.65
C ALA A 12 -6.94 -4.21 -1.73
N LEU A 13 -5.66 -4.56 -1.55
CA LEU A 13 -4.54 -3.62 -1.73
C LEU A 13 -4.43 -3.12 -3.17
N PHE A 14 -4.67 -4.00 -4.14
CA PHE A 14 -4.68 -3.63 -5.55
C PHE A 14 -5.78 -2.61 -5.86
N PHE A 15 -7.02 -2.87 -5.44
CA PHE A 15 -8.11 -1.91 -5.60
C PHE A 15 -7.86 -0.62 -4.81
N ALA A 16 -7.27 -0.70 -3.61
CA ALA A 16 -6.89 0.48 -2.84
C ALA A 16 -5.87 1.33 -3.61
N GLY A 17 -4.84 0.72 -4.19
CA GLY A 17 -3.90 1.39 -5.09
C GLY A 17 -4.60 1.97 -6.30
N LEU A 18 -5.50 1.23 -6.95
CA LEU A 18 -6.23 1.66 -8.14
C LEU A 18 -7.13 2.88 -7.87
N VAL A 19 -7.77 2.94 -6.71
CA VAL A 19 -8.52 4.11 -6.23
C VAL A 19 -7.57 5.25 -5.91
N ALA A 20 -6.48 4.98 -5.19
CA ALA A 20 -5.57 6.03 -4.75
C ALA A 20 -4.78 6.68 -5.90
N PHE A 21 -4.45 5.92 -6.94
CA PHE A 21 -3.86 6.42 -8.19
C PHE A 21 -4.91 6.78 -9.26
N ASN A 22 -6.18 6.88 -8.88
CA ASN A 22 -7.24 7.26 -9.81
C ASN A 22 -7.13 8.76 -10.16
N PHE A 23 -7.33 9.10 -11.43
CA PHE A 23 -7.19 10.46 -11.96
C PHE A 23 -7.98 11.54 -11.18
N PRO A 24 -9.25 11.34 -10.78
CA PRO A 24 -10.00 12.34 -10.02
C PRO A 24 -9.43 12.61 -8.63
N LEU A 25 -8.90 11.58 -7.97
CA LEU A 25 -8.24 11.72 -6.68
C LEU A 25 -6.91 12.44 -6.86
N LEU A 26 -6.10 12.02 -7.83
CA LEU A 26 -4.84 12.68 -8.18
C LEU A 26 -5.01 14.16 -8.54
N ALA A 27 -6.08 14.51 -9.27
CA ALA A 27 -6.41 15.90 -9.61
C ALA A 27 -6.71 16.77 -8.38
N LEU A 28 -7.11 16.17 -7.24
CA LEU A 28 -7.30 16.90 -5.99
C LEU A 28 -5.98 17.37 -5.37
N TRP A 29 -4.87 16.71 -5.71
CA TRP A 29 -3.51 17.11 -5.29
C TRP A 29 -2.80 17.98 -6.34
N ASP A 30 -3.45 18.32 -7.45
CA ASP A 30 -2.91 19.21 -8.49
C ASP A 30 -3.05 20.68 -8.06
N HIS A 31 -2.35 21.01 -6.98
CA HIS A 31 -2.24 22.36 -6.45
C HIS A 31 -0.80 22.85 -6.58
N GLU A 32 -0.64 24.14 -6.90
CA GLU A 32 0.63 24.88 -6.91
C GLU A 32 1.15 25.16 -5.49
N VAL A 33 1.09 24.14 -4.63
CA VAL A 33 1.59 24.19 -3.26
C VAL A 33 2.88 23.40 -3.23
N GLU A 34 3.89 23.97 -2.58
CA GLU A 34 5.17 23.31 -2.34
C GLU A 34 5.25 22.85 -0.88
N VAL A 35 5.65 21.60 -0.67
CA VAL A 35 5.96 21.02 0.63
C VAL A 35 7.46 20.80 0.69
N LEU A 36 8.15 21.46 1.64
CA LEU A 36 9.61 21.38 1.80
C LEU A 36 10.40 21.76 0.52
N GLY A 37 9.83 22.62 -0.34
CA GLY A 37 10.42 23.02 -1.63
C GLY A 37 10.21 22.02 -2.77
N LEU A 38 9.38 20.98 -2.56
CA LEU A 38 8.94 20.07 -3.62
C LEU A 38 7.45 20.28 -3.90
N PRO A 39 7.00 20.14 -5.16
CA PRO A 39 5.58 20.24 -5.47
C PRO A 39 4.76 19.19 -4.68
N LEU A 40 3.55 19.57 -4.24
CA LEU A 40 2.64 18.73 -3.46
C LEU A 40 2.33 17.41 -4.17
N PHE A 41 2.04 17.49 -5.48
CA PHE A 41 1.65 16.36 -6.30
C PHE A 41 2.66 15.18 -6.27
N PRO A 42 3.93 15.34 -6.70
CA PRO A 42 4.92 14.28 -6.63
C PRO A 42 5.18 13.82 -5.19
N THR A 43 5.15 14.73 -4.21
CA THR A 43 5.35 14.39 -2.80
C THR A 43 4.25 13.46 -2.28
N ALA A 44 2.98 13.80 -2.53
CA ALA A 44 1.84 12.98 -2.17
C ALA A 44 1.86 11.62 -2.89
N LEU A 45 2.25 11.60 -4.16
CA LEU A 45 2.41 10.37 -4.94
C LEU A 45 3.45 9.43 -4.31
N PHE A 46 4.61 9.96 -3.93
CA PHE A 46 5.65 9.18 -3.24
C PHE A 46 5.19 8.64 -1.89
N VAL A 47 4.49 9.46 -1.09
CA VAL A 47 3.93 9.04 0.20
C VAL A 47 2.92 7.91 0.03
N LEU A 48 1.98 8.07 -0.92
CA LEU A 48 0.97 7.07 -1.23
C LEU A 48 1.60 5.75 -1.68
N TRP A 49 2.61 5.83 -2.53
CA TRP A 49 3.38 4.67 -2.99
C TRP A 49 4.12 3.97 -1.84
N ALA A 50 4.76 4.74 -0.94
CA ALA A 50 5.43 4.19 0.24
C ALA A 50 4.46 3.47 1.18
N ILE A 51 3.27 4.04 1.42
CA ILE A 51 2.20 3.39 2.20
C ILE A 51 1.79 2.07 1.56
N MET A 52 1.66 2.03 0.22
CA MET A 52 1.29 0.81 -0.50
C MET A 52 2.36 -0.28 -0.35
N ILE A 53 3.65 0.06 -0.44
CA ILE A 53 4.75 -0.89 -0.22
C ILE A 53 4.76 -1.38 1.22
N ALA A 54 4.63 -0.49 2.20
CA ALA A 54 4.61 -0.86 3.60
C ALA A 54 3.43 -1.80 3.89
N ALA A 55 2.26 -1.54 3.31
CA ALA A 55 1.10 -2.40 3.43
C ALA A 55 1.34 -3.79 2.81
N LEU A 56 1.99 -3.84 1.64
CA LEU A 56 2.37 -5.10 0.97
C LEU A 56 3.39 -5.89 1.79
N ALA A 57 4.47 -5.26 2.24
CA ALA A 57 5.49 -5.86 3.10
C ALA A 57 4.86 -6.42 4.37
N TRP A 58 4.01 -5.61 5.02
CA TRP A 58 3.30 -6.05 6.21
C TRP A 58 2.43 -7.27 5.90
N VAL A 59 1.73 -7.35 4.74
CA VAL A 59 0.87 -8.50 4.37
C VAL A 59 1.71 -9.77 4.24
N MET A 60 2.89 -9.66 3.63
CA MET A 60 3.81 -10.78 3.43
C MET A 60 4.44 -11.26 4.73
N GLU A 61 4.77 -10.37 5.67
CA GLU A 61 5.39 -10.72 6.95
C GLU A 61 4.41 -11.41 7.90
N ARG A 62 3.16 -10.95 7.98
CA ARG A 62 2.15 -11.49 8.90
C ARG A 62 1.64 -12.89 8.53
N ASP A 63 2.15 -13.43 7.43
CA ASP A 63 1.86 -14.73 6.87
C ASP A 63 2.93 -15.81 7.18
N GLY A 64 4.10 -15.42 7.70
CA GLY A 64 5.21 -16.32 8.05
C GLY A 64 5.22 -16.82 9.50
N GLY A 65 4.28 -16.35 10.33
CA GLY A 65 4.26 -16.56 11.78
C GLY A 65 3.65 -17.87 12.28
N ALA A 66 3.91 -19.00 11.62
CA ALA A 66 3.66 -20.30 12.23
C ALA A 66 5.01 -20.87 12.70
N PRO A 67 5.39 -20.74 13.99
CA PRO A 67 6.44 -21.56 14.53
C PRO A 67 5.94 -23.00 14.47
N SER A 68 6.41 -23.76 13.48
CA SER A 68 6.30 -25.20 13.49
C SER A 68 7.10 -25.69 14.69
N SER A 69 6.42 -25.91 15.81
CA SER A 69 6.92 -26.64 16.97
C SER A 69 7.20 -28.08 16.54
N HIS A 70 8.36 -28.32 15.94
CA HIS A 70 8.95 -29.65 15.89
C HIS A 70 9.52 -29.92 17.28
N GLY A 71 8.70 -30.59 18.10
CA GLY A 71 9.12 -31.17 19.37
C GLY A 71 10.08 -32.36 19.15
N PRO A 72 10.93 -32.65 20.15
CA PRO A 72 12.03 -33.62 20.07
C PRO A 72 11.58 -35.07 19.87
#